data_AF-A0A5R2N159-F1
#
_entry.id   AF-A0A5R2N159-F1
#
_cell.length_a   1.000
_cell.length_b   1.000
_cell.length_c   1.000
_cell.angle_alpha   90.00
_cell.angle_beta   90.00
_cell.angle_gamma   90.00
#
_symmetry.space_group_name_H-M   'P 1'
#
loop_
_entity.id
_entity.type
_entity.pdbx_description
1 polymer ?
#
loop_
_entity_poly.entity_id
_entity_poly.type
_entity_poly.pdbx_seq_one_letter_code
_entity_poly.pdbx_strand_id
1 'polypeptide(L)'
;GLPEHLYGQPEPLPERAIIPQAEALIRASGADIRIGGDRAFYMPVRDFIQLPPQPAFLDQINYYRTALHELGHWTGHPTRLARDFSGSFGTKAYAREELVAELTAAFTCSTLGIEPTVRHADYIASWLSVLRADNRAIFRAASL
;
A
#
# COMPACT_ATOMS: atom_id res chain seq x y z
N GLY A 1 -30.01 25.57 4.48
CA GLY A 1 -28.60 25.27 4.81
C GLY A 1 -28.51 23.90 5.43
N LEU A 2 -27.35 23.23 5.35
CA LEU A 2 -27.12 21.98 6.08
C LEU A 2 -27.31 22.22 7.59
N PRO A 3 -27.94 21.29 8.34
CA PRO A 3 -28.18 21.41 9.79
C PRO A 3 -26.91 21.64 10.62
N GLU A 4 -27.01 22.44 11.69
CA GLU A 4 -25.88 22.81 12.58
C GLU A 4 -25.13 21.62 13.19
N HIS A 5 -25.81 20.48 13.42
CA HIS A 5 -25.20 19.27 13.97
C HIS A 5 -24.24 18.56 12.99
N LEU A 6 -24.24 18.95 11.70
CA LEU A 6 -23.31 18.43 10.70
C LEU A 6 -22.01 19.25 10.61
N TYR A 7 -21.88 20.35 11.36
CA TYR A 7 -20.65 21.15 11.48
C TYR A 7 -19.89 20.85 12.77
N GLY A 8 -20.11 19.68 13.38
CA GLY A 8 -19.23 19.19 14.42
C GLY A 8 -17.79 19.24 13.91
N GLN A 9 -16.94 20.01 14.58
CA GLN A 9 -15.51 19.95 14.34
C GLN A 9 -15.10 18.47 14.45
N PRO A 10 -14.46 17.89 13.43
CA PRO A 10 -14.06 16.49 13.51
C PRO A 10 -13.21 16.31 14.76
N GLU A 11 -13.47 15.25 15.52
CA GLU A 11 -12.65 14.95 16.69
C GLU A 11 -11.16 14.93 16.28
N PRO A 12 -10.28 15.52 17.10
CA PRO A 12 -8.86 15.51 16.82
C PRO A 12 -8.40 14.07 16.74
N LEU A 13 -7.75 13.74 15.63
CA LEU A 13 -7.23 12.41 15.41
C LEU A 13 -6.15 12.05 16.47
N PRO A 14 -6.00 10.76 16.82
CA PRO A 14 -5.02 10.33 17.82
C PRO A 14 -3.57 10.61 17.40
N GLU A 15 -2.65 10.58 18.35
CA GLU A 15 -1.22 10.66 18.06
C GLU A 15 -0.74 9.44 17.25
N ARG A 16 0.27 9.65 16.40
CA ARG A 16 0.85 8.61 15.55
C ARG A 16 1.53 7.51 16.36
N ALA A 17 1.17 6.27 16.09
CA ALA A 17 1.88 5.09 16.57
C ALA A 17 3.14 4.84 15.73
N ILE A 18 4.31 5.24 16.22
CA ILE A 18 5.57 5.20 15.48
C ILE A 18 6.25 3.83 15.56
N ILE A 19 6.65 3.30 14.40
CA ILE A 19 7.50 2.10 14.24
C ILE A 19 8.84 2.55 13.64
N PRO A 20 9.91 2.70 14.47
CA PRO A 20 11.13 3.37 14.04
C PRO A 20 11.81 2.77 12.81
N GLN A 21 11.80 1.44 12.68
CA GLN A 21 12.39 0.70 11.56
C GLN A 21 11.62 0.96 10.27
N ALA A 22 10.29 1.06 10.36
CA ALA A 22 9.42 1.38 9.22
C ALA A 22 9.61 2.83 8.77
N GLU A 23 9.66 3.79 9.70
CA GLU A 23 9.97 5.20 9.39
C GLU A 23 11.35 5.35 8.74
N ALA A 24 12.34 4.60 9.24
CA ALA A 24 13.69 4.60 8.70
C ALA A 24 13.72 4.06 7.27
N LEU A 25 13.08 2.92 7.00
CA LEU A 25 12.99 2.34 5.66
C LEU A 25 12.26 3.28 4.70
N ILE A 26 11.09 3.79 5.10
CA ILE A 26 10.30 4.72 4.28
C ILE A 26 11.12 5.96 3.94
N ARG A 27 11.82 6.55 4.92
CA ARG A 27 12.69 7.70 4.67
C ARG A 27 13.86 7.36 3.75
N ALA A 28 14.51 6.22 3.97
CA ALA A 28 15.65 5.78 3.18
C ALA A 28 15.28 5.44 1.74
N SER A 29 14.01 5.10 1.47
CA SER A 29 13.52 4.83 0.11
C SER A 29 13.65 6.05 -0.82
N GLY A 30 13.59 7.27 -0.27
CA GLY A 30 13.59 8.51 -1.05
C GLY A 30 12.29 8.79 -1.82
N ALA A 31 11.22 8.02 -1.59
CA ALA A 31 9.92 8.28 -2.19
C ALA A 31 9.33 9.62 -1.71
N ASP A 32 8.75 10.40 -2.63
CA ASP A 32 7.91 11.55 -2.28
C ASP A 32 6.58 11.05 -1.72
N ILE A 33 6.41 11.12 -0.40
CA ILE A 33 5.20 10.68 0.30
C ILE A 33 4.47 11.90 0.85
N ARG A 34 3.22 12.06 0.41
CA ARG A 34 2.36 13.18 0.77
C ARG A 34 1.23 12.69 1.66
N ILE A 35 1.05 13.37 2.78
CA ILE A 35 0.03 13.04 3.77
C ILE A 35 -1.18 13.95 3.59
N GLY A 36 -2.37 13.36 3.45
CA GLY A 36 -3.63 14.07 3.31
C GLY A 36 -4.71 13.26 2.59
N GLY A 37 -5.93 13.79 2.56
CA GLY A 37 -7.08 13.11 1.96
C GLY A 37 -7.47 11.82 2.70
N ASP A 38 -8.26 11.00 2.02
CA ASP A 38 -8.91 9.79 2.54
C ASP A 38 -8.51 8.51 1.79
N ARG A 39 -7.59 8.61 0.82
CA ARG A 39 -7.15 7.50 -0.03
C ARG A 39 -5.63 7.38 -0.07
N ALA A 40 -5.16 6.13 -0.11
CA ALA A 40 -3.79 5.78 -0.41
C ALA A 40 -3.65 5.41 -1.90
N PHE A 41 -2.57 5.85 -2.54
CA PHE A 41 -2.20 5.44 -3.89
C PHE A 41 -0.79 5.90 -4.26
N TYR A 42 -0.10 5.13 -5.09
CA TYR A 42 1.00 5.61 -5.91
C TYR A 42 0.46 6.27 -7.20
N MET A 43 1.04 7.42 -7.59
CA MET A 43 0.69 8.16 -8.81
C MET A 43 1.87 8.08 -9.81
N PRO A 44 1.88 7.11 -10.75
CA PRO A 44 3.03 6.86 -11.62
C PRO A 44 3.46 8.08 -12.44
N VAL A 45 2.50 8.81 -13.01
CA VAL A 45 2.78 9.95 -13.91
C VAL A 45 3.50 11.11 -13.19
N ARG A 46 3.26 11.28 -11.89
CA ARG A 46 3.84 12.36 -11.07
C ARG A 46 4.86 11.87 -10.05
N ASP A 47 5.12 10.57 -10.08
CA ASP A 47 6.05 9.85 -9.22
C ASP A 47 5.99 10.17 -7.71
N PHE A 48 4.80 10.10 -7.12
CA PHE A 48 4.62 10.29 -5.67
C PHE A 48 3.60 9.30 -5.08
N ILE A 49 3.69 9.10 -3.77
CA ILE A 49 2.73 8.31 -2.99
C ILE A 49 1.84 9.28 -2.19
N GLN A 50 0.53 9.10 -2.28
CA GLN A 50 -0.45 9.72 -1.40
C GLN A 50 -0.79 8.74 -0.28
N LEU A 51 -0.83 9.21 0.97
CA LEU A 51 -1.37 8.46 2.10
C LEU A 51 -2.35 9.33 2.90
N PRO A 52 -3.44 8.76 3.43
CA PRO A 52 -4.20 9.40 4.50
C PRO A 52 -3.30 9.63 5.72
N PRO A 53 -3.63 10.58 6.61
CA PRO A 53 -3.01 10.66 7.92
C PRO A 53 -3.08 9.31 8.64
N GLN A 54 -1.97 8.82 9.19
CA GLN A 54 -1.93 7.55 9.95
C GLN A 54 -3.06 7.42 10.99
N PRO A 55 -3.41 8.48 11.74
CA PRO A 55 -4.51 8.42 12.68
C PRO A 55 -5.92 8.25 12.06
N ALA A 56 -6.08 8.42 10.74
CA ALA A 56 -7.34 8.17 10.03
C ALA A 56 -7.57 6.68 9.74
N PHE A 57 -6.58 5.82 9.98
CA PHE A 57 -6.74 4.37 9.89
C PHE A 57 -7.41 3.83 11.15
N LEU A 58 -8.35 2.89 10.99
CA LEU A 58 -9.03 2.23 12.12
C LEU A 58 -8.02 1.67 13.13
N ASP A 59 -7.01 0.95 12.63
CA ASP A 59 -5.84 0.56 13.39
C ASP A 59 -4.61 1.21 12.77
N GLN A 60 -3.91 2.04 13.55
CA GLN A 60 -2.76 2.81 13.06
C GLN A 60 -1.61 1.96 12.53
N ILE A 61 -1.53 0.68 12.90
CA ILE A 61 -0.55 -0.29 12.37
C ILE A 61 -0.71 -0.51 10.86
N ASN A 62 -1.95 -0.43 10.35
CA ASN A 62 -2.25 -0.66 8.93
C ASN A 62 -1.74 0.47 8.04
N TYR A 63 -1.40 1.63 8.60
CA TYR A 63 -0.70 2.68 7.89
C TYR A 63 0.60 2.16 7.28
N TYR A 64 1.40 1.40 8.05
CA TYR A 64 2.68 0.90 7.55
C TYR A 64 2.52 -0.16 6.47
N ARG A 65 1.55 -1.08 6.61
CA ARG A 65 1.23 -2.03 5.52
C ARG A 65 0.86 -1.29 4.24
N THR A 66 0.00 -0.28 4.36
CA THR A 66 -0.48 0.52 3.22
C THR A 66 0.65 1.31 2.58
N ALA A 67 1.47 1.99 3.40
CA ALA A 67 2.64 2.72 2.93
C ALA A 67 3.63 1.81 2.18
N LEU A 68 3.89 0.61 2.71
CA LEU A 68 4.80 -0.37 2.10
C LEU A 68 4.22 -0.99 0.82
N HIS A 69 2.90 -1.14 0.73
CA HIS A 69 2.22 -1.55 -0.50
C HIS A 69 2.40 -0.49 -1.60
N GLU A 70 2.07 0.77 -1.30
CA GLU A 70 2.25 1.86 -2.27
C GLU A 70 3.73 2.08 -2.62
N LEU A 71 4.63 1.84 -1.67
CA LEU A 71 6.07 1.85 -1.93
C LEU A 71 6.46 0.71 -2.87
N GLY A 72 5.85 -0.47 -2.74
CA GLY A 72 5.95 -1.57 -3.69
C GLY A 72 5.63 -1.13 -5.11
N HIS A 73 4.48 -0.48 -5.32
CA HIS A 73 4.16 0.13 -6.62
C HIS A 73 5.17 1.19 -7.05
N TRP A 74 5.56 2.07 -6.14
CA TRP A 74 6.55 3.11 -6.42
C TRP A 74 7.84 2.51 -6.98
N THR A 75 8.37 1.41 -6.44
CA THR A 75 9.58 0.77 -7.01
C THR A 75 9.48 0.41 -8.50
N GLY A 76 8.27 0.26 -9.04
CA GLY A 76 8.02 -0.15 -10.42
C GLY A 76 8.14 0.95 -11.48
N HIS A 77 8.35 2.21 -11.11
CA HIS A 77 8.49 3.33 -12.06
C HIS A 77 9.60 3.10 -13.11
N PRO A 78 9.50 3.70 -14.32
CA PRO A 78 10.49 3.53 -15.39
C PRO A 78 11.94 3.85 -15.02
N THR A 79 12.19 4.72 -14.05
CA THR A 79 13.56 5.07 -13.58
C THR A 79 14.09 4.14 -12.50
N ARG A 80 13.31 3.15 -12.07
CA ARG A 80 13.64 2.18 -11.01
C ARG A 80 13.62 0.77 -11.58
N LEU A 81 12.60 -0.04 -11.25
CA LEU A 81 12.49 -1.42 -11.75
C LEU A 81 11.77 -1.51 -13.11
N ALA A 82 11.24 -0.39 -13.62
CA ALA A 82 10.64 -0.30 -14.95
C ALA A 82 9.61 -1.42 -15.25
N ARG A 83 8.71 -1.67 -14.29
CA ARG A 83 7.63 -2.65 -14.43
C ARG A 83 6.48 -2.09 -15.26
N ASP A 84 5.64 -2.98 -15.76
CA ASP A 84 4.52 -2.65 -16.63
C ASP A 84 3.28 -2.18 -15.84
N PHE A 85 2.90 -0.92 -16.02
CA PHE A 85 1.69 -0.29 -15.45
C PHE A 85 0.60 -0.04 -16.51
N SER A 86 0.68 -0.64 -17.71
CA SER A 86 -0.31 -0.39 -18.77
C SER A 86 -1.65 -1.09 -18.52
N GLY A 87 -1.73 -1.98 -17.53
CA GLY A 87 -2.94 -2.71 -17.17
C GLY A 87 -3.97 -1.83 -16.43
N SER A 88 -5.23 -1.92 -16.84
CA SER A 88 -6.36 -1.32 -16.11
C SER A 88 -6.95 -2.28 -15.09
N PHE A 89 -7.73 -1.75 -14.14
CA PHE A 89 -8.43 -2.53 -13.12
C PHE A 89 -9.18 -3.73 -13.74
N GLY A 90 -9.02 -4.92 -13.14
CA GLY A 90 -9.60 -6.17 -13.62
C GLY A 90 -8.81 -6.90 -14.71
N THR A 91 -7.72 -6.32 -15.23
CA THR A 91 -6.83 -7.02 -16.17
C THR A 91 -5.79 -7.89 -15.46
N LYS A 92 -5.23 -8.87 -16.17
CA LYS A 92 -4.15 -9.71 -15.65
C LYS A 92 -2.87 -8.93 -15.32
N ALA A 93 -2.56 -7.90 -16.11
CA ALA A 93 -1.39 -7.05 -15.88
C ALA A 93 -1.56 -6.27 -14.57
N TYR A 94 -2.73 -5.66 -14.36
CA TYR A 94 -3.07 -4.99 -13.11
C TYR A 94 -3.00 -5.95 -11.91
N ALA A 95 -3.64 -7.13 -12.01
CA ALA A 95 -3.61 -8.13 -10.93
C ALA A 95 -2.19 -8.62 -10.59
N ARG A 96 -1.28 -8.67 -11.57
CA ARG A 96 0.12 -9.03 -11.35
C ARG A 96 0.86 -7.95 -10.56
N GLU A 97 0.68 -6.68 -10.90
CA GLU A 97 1.34 -5.57 -10.20
C GLU A 97 0.82 -5.42 -8.77
N GLU A 98 -0.48 -5.57 -8.54
CA GLU A 98 -1.07 -5.63 -7.20
C GLU A 98 -0.50 -6.80 -6.37
N LEU A 99 -0.29 -7.98 -6.98
CA LEU A 99 0.35 -9.11 -6.31
C LEU A 99 1.80 -8.78 -5.91
N VAL A 100 2.56 -8.10 -6.78
CA VAL A 100 3.93 -7.68 -6.47
C VAL A 100 3.93 -6.68 -5.30
N ALA A 101 3.05 -5.68 -5.30
CA ALA A 101 2.94 -4.69 -4.24
C ALA A 101 2.52 -5.31 -2.91
N GLU A 102 1.53 -6.19 -2.91
CA GLU A 102 1.09 -6.91 -1.70
C GLU A 102 2.17 -7.84 -1.13
N LEU A 103 2.90 -8.58 -1.97
CA LEU A 103 4.02 -9.42 -1.51
C LEU A 103 5.17 -8.57 -0.96
N THR A 104 5.45 -7.43 -1.60
CA THR A 104 6.45 -6.47 -1.11
C THR A 104 6.08 -5.96 0.27
N ALA A 105 4.82 -5.56 0.47
CA ALA A 105 4.32 -5.12 1.76
C ALA A 105 4.40 -6.24 2.81
N ALA A 106 3.96 -7.46 2.47
CA ALA A 106 3.95 -8.59 3.38
C ALA A 106 5.36 -8.98 3.85
N PHE A 107 6.31 -9.14 2.91
CA PHE A 107 7.69 -9.48 3.25
C PHE A 107 8.39 -8.37 4.03
N THR A 108 8.14 -7.12 3.68
CA THR A 108 8.74 -5.98 4.40
C THR A 108 8.16 -5.84 5.80
N CYS A 109 6.84 -5.96 5.96
CA CYS A 109 6.19 -6.01 7.28
C CYS A 109 6.77 -7.12 8.15
N SER A 110 6.86 -8.35 7.62
CA SER A 110 7.43 -9.48 8.34
C SER A 110 8.89 -9.25 8.75
N THR A 111 9.71 -8.68 7.85
CA THR A 111 11.11 -8.36 8.12
C THR A 111 11.27 -7.29 9.21
N LEU A 112 10.34 -6.34 9.28
CA LEU A 112 10.36 -5.25 10.26
C LEU A 112 9.63 -5.59 11.57
N GLY A 113 9.08 -6.80 11.70
CA GLY A 113 8.28 -7.19 12.88
C GLY A 113 6.94 -6.43 13.00
N ILE A 114 6.38 -6.01 11.87
CA ILE A 114 5.09 -5.34 11.79
C ILE A 114 4.02 -6.41 11.57
N GLU A 115 3.03 -6.44 12.45
CA GLU A 115 1.87 -7.34 12.36
C GLU A 115 0.61 -6.50 12.11
N PRO A 116 0.20 -6.29 10.85
CA PRO A 116 -1.01 -5.54 10.52
C PRO A 116 -2.26 -6.27 11.03
N THR A 117 -3.33 -5.55 11.35
CA THR A 117 -4.62 -6.20 11.64
C THR A 117 -5.20 -6.74 10.34
N VAL A 118 -5.25 -8.06 10.24
CA VAL A 118 -5.49 -8.71 8.95
C VAL A 118 -6.99 -8.87 8.67
N ARG A 119 -7.42 -8.52 7.46
CA ARG A 119 -8.65 -9.05 6.83
C ARG A 119 -8.24 -10.08 5.79
N HIS A 120 -7.96 -11.30 6.24
CA HIS A 120 -7.34 -12.37 5.45
C HIS A 120 -8.14 -12.86 4.22
N ALA A 121 -9.43 -12.53 4.07
CA ALA A 121 -10.29 -13.22 3.09
C ALA A 121 -10.16 -12.71 1.64
N ASP A 122 -10.05 -11.40 1.43
CA ASP A 122 -10.21 -10.84 0.07
C ASP A 122 -8.95 -11.01 -0.79
N TYR A 123 -7.77 -11.00 -0.16
CA TYR A 123 -6.48 -11.12 -0.83
C TYR A 123 -6.13 -12.58 -1.19
N ILE A 124 -6.48 -13.54 -0.32
CA ILE A 124 -6.24 -14.96 -0.60
C ILE A 124 -7.09 -15.42 -1.79
N ALA A 125 -8.29 -14.88 -2.00
CA ALA A 125 -9.13 -15.21 -3.15
C ALA A 125 -8.54 -14.67 -4.48
N SER A 126 -8.05 -13.43 -4.50
CA SER A 126 -7.38 -12.88 -5.69
C SER A 126 -6.08 -13.64 -5.98
N TRP A 127 -5.28 -13.94 -4.95
CA TRP A 127 -4.07 -14.75 -5.06
C TRP A 127 -4.40 -16.15 -5.55
N LEU A 128 -5.40 -16.83 -5.00
CA LEU A 128 -5.84 -18.16 -5.45
C LEU A 128 -6.25 -18.17 -6.92
N SER A 129 -6.88 -17.10 -7.43
CA SER A 129 -7.23 -17.01 -8.85
C SER A 129 -6.00 -16.89 -9.75
N VAL A 130 -5.00 -16.09 -9.35
CA VAL A 130 -3.72 -15.94 -10.06
C VAL A 130 -2.88 -17.22 -9.96
N LEU A 131 -2.86 -17.86 -8.80
CA LEU A 131 -2.14 -19.11 -8.54
C LEU A 131 -2.73 -20.31 -9.26
N ARG A 132 -4.07 -20.38 -9.37
CA ARG A 132 -4.75 -21.41 -10.17
C ARG A 132 -4.49 -21.26 -11.67
N ALA A 133 -4.27 -20.03 -12.14
CA ALA A 133 -3.92 -19.77 -13.54
C ALA A 133 -2.42 -19.96 -13.83
N ASP A 134 -1.56 -19.81 -12.80
CA ASP A 134 -0.11 -19.95 -12.91
C ASP A 134 0.54 -20.38 -11.58
N ASN A 135 0.88 -21.68 -11.49
CA ASN A 135 1.50 -22.29 -10.31
C ASN A 135 2.89 -21.70 -9.95
N ARG A 136 3.50 -20.85 -10.78
CA ARG A 136 4.77 -20.16 -10.50
C ARG A 136 4.61 -18.66 -10.29
N ALA A 137 3.39 -18.13 -10.22
CA ALA A 137 3.14 -16.69 -10.10
C ALA A 137 3.81 -16.07 -8.87
N ILE A 138 3.84 -16.76 -7.71
CA ILE A 138 4.52 -16.27 -6.50
C ILE A 138 6.01 -16.07 -6.75
N PHE A 139 6.69 -17.08 -7.29
CA PHE A 139 8.12 -17.02 -7.54
C PHE A 139 8.48 -15.95 -8.58
N ARG A 140 7.61 -15.75 -9.58
CA ARG A 140 7.79 -14.69 -10.58
C ARG A 140 7.50 -13.31 -10.03
N ALA A 141 6.50 -13.14 -9.19
CA ALA A 141 6.18 -11.84 -8.58
C ALA A 141 7.25 -11.44 -7.56
N ALA A 142 7.74 -12.38 -6.76
CA ALA A 142 8.78 -12.15 -5.75
C ALA A 142 10.20 -11.97 -6.33
N SER A 143 10.40 -12.18 -7.63
CA SER A 143 11.71 -12.04 -8.31
C SER A 143 11.77 -10.87 -9.30
N LEU A 144 10.69 -10.09 -9.41
CA LEU A 144 10.61 -8.83 -10.14
C LEU A 144 10.90 -7.65 -9.22
#